data_AF-A0A072P608-F1
#
_entry.id   AF-A0A072P608-F1
#
_cell.length_a   1.000
_cell.length_b   1.000
_cell.length_c   1.000
_cell.angle_alpha   90.00
_cell.angle_beta   90.00
_cell.angle_gamma   90.00
#
_symmetry.space_group_name_H-M   'P 1'
#
loop_
_entity.id
_entity.type
_entity.pdbx_description
1 polymer ?
#
loop_
_entity_poly.entity_id
_entity_poly.type
_entity_poly.pdbx_seq_one_letter_code
_entity_poly.pdbx_strand_id
1 'polypeptide(L)'
;MAVEDGAVLGFLLGVYARKIKEQFRDDRPIPKTATISALLKLYETIRKERTTVNVRGAYANRHFYHMPDGEEQRSRDEEMRTFDFVQGKSNYSWLDSKYNLDLLAFDALEAAPWQFEQWWEQILAADSTESDHRDTGPELSGTSRVIAVL
;
A
#
# COMPACT_ATOMS: atom_id res chain seq x y z
N MET A 1 8.85 1.03 -11.30
CA MET A 1 8.56 1.39 -9.89
C MET A 1 8.03 2.80 -9.72
N ALA A 2 8.81 3.88 -9.86
CA ALA A 2 8.32 5.23 -9.55
C ALA A 2 7.06 5.66 -10.36
N VAL A 3 6.93 5.23 -11.61
CA VAL A 3 5.74 5.50 -12.44
C VAL A 3 4.51 4.78 -11.89
N GLU A 4 4.65 3.50 -11.51
CA GLU A 4 3.57 2.73 -10.88
C GLU A 4 3.17 3.34 -9.52
N ASP A 5 4.16 3.80 -8.74
CA ASP A 5 3.94 4.48 -7.47
C ASP A 5 3.12 5.76 -7.67
N GLY A 6 3.48 6.56 -8.68
CA GLY A 6 2.72 7.75 -9.07
C GLY A 6 1.30 7.41 -9.53
N ALA A 7 1.12 6.34 -10.30
CA ALA A 7 -0.20 5.90 -10.76
C ALA A 7 -1.10 5.48 -9.59
N VAL A 8 -0.60 4.64 -8.68
CA VAL A 8 -1.36 4.17 -7.51
C VAL A 8 -1.68 5.33 -6.57
N LEU A 9 -0.69 6.16 -6.24
CA LEU A 9 -0.91 7.31 -5.35
C LEU A 9 -1.91 8.31 -5.96
N GLY A 10 -1.77 8.60 -7.26
CA GLY A 10 -2.70 9.46 -7.99
C GLY A 10 -4.13 8.91 -8.02
N PHE A 11 -4.28 7.60 -8.24
CA PHE A 11 -5.57 6.93 -8.17
C PHE A 11 -6.19 7.08 -6.77
N LEU A 12 -5.46 6.72 -5.71
CA LEU A 12 -5.96 6.76 -4.33
C LEU A 12 -6.37 8.16 -3.91
N LEU A 13 -5.55 9.18 -4.20
CA LEU A 13 -5.88 10.58 -3.91
C LEU A 13 -7.11 11.05 -4.71
N GLY A 14 -7.22 10.63 -5.97
CA GLY A 14 -8.36 10.96 -6.83
C GLY A 14 -9.67 10.38 -6.33
N VAL A 15 -9.68 9.10 -5.93
CA VAL A 15 -10.86 8.45 -5.33
C VAL A 15 -11.20 9.09 -3.98
N TYR A 16 -10.20 9.29 -3.13
CA TYR A 16 -10.36 9.93 -1.82
C TYR A 16 -11.03 11.32 -1.94
N ALA A 17 -10.52 12.18 -2.83
CA ALA A 17 -11.08 13.50 -3.04
C ALA A 17 -12.56 13.46 -3.50
N ARG A 18 -12.93 12.47 -4.33
CA ARG A 18 -14.34 12.26 -4.73
C ARG A 18 -15.20 11.85 -3.55
N LYS A 19 -14.79 10.85 -2.76
CA LYS A 19 -15.54 10.39 -1.57
C LYS A 19 -15.76 11.53 -0.58
N ILE A 20 -14.73 12.32 -0.29
CA ILE A 20 -14.84 13.48 0.59
C ILE A 20 -15.84 14.50 0.05
N LYS A 21 -15.78 14.83 -1.25
CA LYS A 21 -16.73 15.74 -1.89
C LYS A 21 -18.18 15.21 -1.85
N GLU A 22 -18.36 13.90 -2.02
CA GLU A 22 -19.67 13.24 -1.89
C GLU A 22 -20.22 13.32 -0.46
N GLN A 23 -19.40 13.05 0.56
CA GLN A 23 -19.79 13.19 1.97
C GLN A 23 -20.24 14.62 2.29
N PHE A 24 -19.46 15.62 1.86
CA PHE A 24 -19.84 17.04 2.03
C PHE A 24 -21.14 17.40 1.30
N ARG A 25 -21.34 16.90 0.08
CA ARG A 25 -22.56 17.16 -0.70
C ARG A 25 -23.80 16.56 -0.03
N ASP A 26 -23.65 15.38 0.56
CA ASP A 26 -24.73 14.61 1.17
C ASP A 26 -24.93 14.94 2.66
N ASP A 27 -24.23 15.97 3.18
CA ASP A 27 -24.21 16.37 4.60
C ASP A 27 -23.90 15.20 5.56
N ARG A 28 -23.05 14.27 5.11
CA ARG A 28 -22.59 13.13 5.89
C ARG A 28 -21.26 13.45 6.57
N PRO A 29 -21.05 13.00 7.82
CA PRO A 29 -19.81 13.25 8.53
C PRO A 29 -18.64 12.54 7.84
N ILE A 30 -17.52 13.25 7.71
CA ILE A 30 -16.27 12.65 7.27
C ILE A 30 -15.66 11.92 8.46
N PRO A 31 -15.31 10.63 8.32
CA PRO A 31 -14.70 9.87 9.41
C PRO A 31 -13.42 10.55 9.91
N LYS A 32 -13.22 10.61 11.23
CA LYS A 32 -12.05 11.32 11.80
C LYS A 32 -10.71 10.68 11.38
N THR A 33 -10.73 9.38 11.12
CA THR A 33 -9.57 8.60 10.70
C THR A 33 -9.32 8.66 9.18
N ALA A 34 -10.25 9.21 8.39
CA ALA A 34 -10.09 9.47 6.96
C ALA A 34 -9.14 10.66 6.73
N THR A 35 -7.86 10.45 7.05
CA THR A 35 -6.80 11.45 6.89
C THR A 35 -5.91 11.11 5.71
N ILE A 36 -5.24 12.12 5.14
CA ILE A 36 -4.20 11.90 4.12
C ILE A 36 -3.12 10.96 4.65
N SER A 37 -2.73 11.07 5.91
CA SER A 37 -1.75 10.17 6.52
C SER A 37 -2.23 8.71 6.56
N ALA A 38 -3.50 8.46 6.84
CA ALA A 38 -4.07 7.11 6.79
C ALA A 38 -4.11 6.56 5.34
N LEU A 39 -4.45 7.40 4.36
CA LEU A 39 -4.40 7.04 2.95
C LEU A 39 -2.97 6.71 2.48
N LEU A 40 -1.96 7.46 2.94
CA LEU A 40 -0.56 7.18 2.62
C LEU A 40 -0.06 5.87 3.23
N LYS A 41 -0.60 5.44 4.38
CA LYS A 41 -0.34 4.10 4.92
C LYS A 41 -0.93 3.00 4.04
N LEU A 42 -2.15 3.19 3.53
CA LEU A 42 -2.74 2.26 2.55
C LEU A 42 -1.90 2.18 1.27
N TYR A 43 -1.45 3.33 0.76
CA TYR A 43 -0.51 3.36 -0.37
C TYR A 43 0.76 2.55 -0.08
N GLU A 44 1.36 2.73 1.10
CA GLU A 44 2.54 1.97 1.51
C GLU A 44 2.25 0.46 1.53
N THR A 45 1.13 0.02 2.10
CA THR A 45 0.78 -1.42 2.14
C THR A 45 0.63 -2.02 0.73
N ILE A 46 0.06 -1.27 -0.21
CA ILE A 46 -0.09 -1.71 -1.60
C ILE A 46 1.26 -1.87 -2.31
N ARG A 47 2.23 -0.98 -2.04
CA ARG A 47 3.45 -0.87 -2.86
C ARG A 47 4.71 -1.46 -2.23
N LYS A 48 4.76 -1.60 -0.91
CA LYS A 48 5.99 -1.94 -0.16
C LYS A 48 6.53 -3.32 -0.50
N GLU A 49 5.67 -4.32 -0.63
CA GLU A 49 6.11 -5.68 -0.94
C GLU A 49 6.82 -5.74 -2.30
N ARG A 50 6.15 -5.26 -3.34
CA ARG A 50 6.69 -5.27 -4.72
C ARG A 50 7.97 -4.44 -4.86
N THR A 51 7.99 -3.23 -4.29
CA THR A 51 9.19 -2.37 -4.31
C THR A 51 10.37 -3.05 -3.62
N THR A 52 10.12 -3.73 -2.50
CA THR A 52 11.15 -4.50 -1.78
C THR A 52 11.70 -5.66 -2.61
N VAL A 53 10.81 -6.43 -3.28
CA VAL A 53 11.22 -7.53 -4.18
C VAL A 53 12.14 -7.00 -5.29
N ASN A 54 11.78 -5.88 -5.91
CA ASN A 54 12.56 -5.32 -7.02
C ASN A 54 13.92 -4.75 -6.57
N VAL A 55 13.98 -4.10 -5.41
CA VAL A 55 15.26 -3.63 -4.84
C VAL A 55 16.18 -4.81 -4.52
N ARG A 56 15.66 -5.90 -3.96
CA ARG A 56 16.44 -7.11 -3.69
C ARG A 56 16.96 -7.76 -4.98
N GLY A 57 16.11 -7.85 -6.00
CA GLY A 57 16.51 -8.34 -7.33
C GLY A 57 17.62 -7.49 -7.95
N ALA A 58 17.52 -6.16 -7.86
CA ALA A 58 18.55 -5.24 -8.34
C ALA A 58 19.89 -5.43 -7.59
N TYR A 59 19.85 -5.65 -6.28
CA TYR A 59 21.05 -5.93 -5.49
C TYR A 59 21.73 -7.25 -5.93
N ALA A 60 20.96 -8.31 -6.14
CA ALA A 60 21.49 -9.57 -6.65
C ALA A 60 22.11 -9.41 -8.05
N ASN A 61 21.43 -8.70 -8.95
CA ASN A 61 21.92 -8.44 -10.30
C ASN A 61 23.24 -7.64 -10.30
N ARG A 62 23.45 -6.74 -9.34
CA ARG A 62 24.72 -6.01 -9.19
C ARG A 62 25.90 -6.96 -9.00
N HIS A 63 25.78 -7.99 -8.17
CA HIS A 63 26.85 -8.98 -7.99
C HIS A 63 27.15 -9.69 -9.31
N PHE A 64 26.11 -10.11 -10.03
CA PHE A 64 26.27 -10.86 -11.28
C PHE A 64 26.89 -10.03 -12.41
N TYR A 65 26.51 -8.76 -12.54
CA TYR A 65 27.05 -7.88 -13.59
C TYR A 65 28.50 -7.46 -13.35
N HIS A 66 29.00 -7.57 -12.12
CA HIS A 66 30.35 -7.18 -11.73
C HIS A 66 31.20 -8.34 -11.23
N MET A 67 30.78 -9.57 -11.52
CA MET A 67 31.51 -10.77 -11.15
C MET A 67 32.87 -10.78 -11.85
N PRO A 68 33.98 -10.98 -11.12
CA PRO A 68 35.29 -11.11 -11.74
C PRO A 68 35.38 -12.41 -12.54
N ASP A 69 36.30 -12.44 -13.50
CA ASP A 69 36.60 -13.66 -14.24
C ASP A 69 37.01 -14.78 -13.27
N GLY A 70 36.39 -15.94 -13.42
CA GLY A 70 36.56 -17.02 -12.45
C GLY A 70 35.67 -18.22 -12.70
N GLU A 71 35.66 -19.14 -11.73
CA GLU A 71 34.80 -20.32 -11.79
C GLU A 71 33.32 -19.97 -11.73
N GLU A 72 32.94 -19.03 -10.87
CA GLU A 72 31.56 -18.54 -10.73
C GLU A 72 31.04 -17.94 -12.05
N GLN A 73 31.89 -17.16 -12.74
CA GLN A 73 31.54 -16.55 -14.03
C GLN A 73 31.37 -17.61 -15.13
N ARG A 74 32.27 -18.59 -15.19
CA ARG A 74 32.16 -19.70 -16.15
C ARG A 74 30.90 -20.55 -15.92
N SER A 75 30.55 -20.81 -14.67
CA SER A 75 29.31 -21.52 -14.32
C SER A 75 28.08 -20.78 -14.82
N ARG A 76 28.03 -19.46 -14.59
CA ARG A 76 26.93 -18.59 -15.00
C ARG A 76 26.81 -18.51 -16.53
N ASP A 77 27.94 -18.43 -17.24
CA ASP A 77 27.97 -18.38 -18.71
C ASP A 77 27.54 -19.72 -19.35
N GLU A 78 27.89 -20.84 -18.72
CA GLU A 78 27.43 -22.17 -19.17
C GLU A 78 25.92 -22.35 -18.96
N GLU A 79 25.38 -21.87 -17.83
CA GLU A 79 23.93 -21.83 -17.60
C GLU A 79 23.23 -21.00 -18.68
N MET A 80 23.72 -19.79 -18.95
CA MET A 80 23.18 -18.95 -20.03
C MET A 80 23.17 -19.64 -21.39
N ARG A 81 24.27 -20.32 -21.75
CA ARG A 81 24.45 -20.96 -23.04
C ARG A 81 23.40 -22.05 -23.30
N THR A 82 22.90 -22.67 -22.25
CA THR A 82 22.00 -23.84 -22.32
C THR A 82 20.58 -23.53 -21.81
N PHE A 83 20.30 -22.27 -21.47
CA PHE A 83 19.06 -21.88 -20.82
C PHE A 83 17.84 -21.97 -21.75
N ASP A 84 16.76 -22.53 -21.23
CA ASP A 84 15.44 -22.53 -21.87
C ASP A 84 14.68 -21.25 -21.49
N PHE A 85 14.57 -20.31 -22.43
CA PHE A 85 13.87 -19.05 -22.22
C PHE A 85 12.34 -19.17 -22.15
N VAL A 86 11.75 -20.35 -22.36
CA VAL A 86 10.29 -20.56 -22.30
C VAL A 86 9.87 -21.13 -20.94
N GLN A 87 10.59 -22.15 -20.45
CA GLN A 87 10.22 -22.88 -19.21
C GLN A 87 11.34 -22.89 -18.16
N GLY A 88 12.54 -22.42 -18.51
CA GLY A 88 13.70 -22.45 -17.63
C GLY A 88 13.51 -21.56 -16.41
N LYS A 89 14.06 -22.03 -15.29
CA LYS A 89 14.16 -21.27 -14.04
C LYS A 89 15.63 -21.14 -13.67
N SER A 90 16.05 -19.92 -13.40
CA SER A 90 17.44 -19.60 -13.06
C SER A 90 17.53 -18.96 -11.68
N ASN A 91 18.66 -19.17 -11.00
CA ASN A 91 19.01 -18.35 -9.84
C ASN A 91 19.37 -16.91 -10.25
N TYR A 92 19.66 -16.69 -11.53
CA TYR A 92 19.88 -15.39 -12.13
C TYR A 92 18.54 -14.83 -12.63
N SER A 93 17.91 -13.99 -11.81
CA SER A 93 16.55 -13.49 -12.05
C SER A 93 16.40 -12.75 -13.38
N TRP A 94 17.47 -12.15 -13.90
CA TRP A 94 17.48 -11.50 -15.22
C TRP A 94 17.33 -12.48 -16.39
N LEU A 95 17.75 -13.74 -16.22
CA LEU A 95 17.68 -14.78 -17.25
C LEU A 95 16.29 -15.44 -17.29
N ASP A 96 15.57 -15.43 -16.17
CA ASP A 96 14.26 -16.04 -16.02
C ASP A 96 13.17 -15.21 -16.73
N SER A 97 12.68 -15.71 -17.85
CA SER A 97 11.65 -15.04 -18.67
C SER A 97 10.34 -14.86 -17.91
N LYS A 98 9.96 -15.80 -17.05
CA LYS A 98 8.72 -15.71 -16.27
C LYS A 98 8.85 -14.59 -15.23
N TYR A 99 9.98 -14.52 -14.54
CA TYR A 99 10.26 -13.42 -13.61
C TYR A 99 10.23 -12.06 -14.32
N ASN A 100 10.86 -11.94 -15.49
CA ASN A 100 10.84 -10.70 -16.27
C ASN A 100 9.42 -10.33 -16.73
N LEU A 101 8.60 -11.31 -17.12
CA LEU A 101 7.20 -11.07 -17.47
C LEU A 101 6.41 -10.56 -16.26
N ASP A 102 6.52 -11.22 -15.10
CA ASP A 102 5.86 -10.80 -13.87
C ASP A 102 6.32 -9.40 -13.40
N LEU A 103 7.56 -9.02 -13.74
CA LEU A 103 8.11 -7.69 -13.48
C LEU A 103 7.53 -6.63 -14.42
N LEU A 104 7.50 -6.90 -15.72
CA LEU A 104 7.19 -5.92 -16.78
C LEU A 104 5.70 -5.81 -17.10
N ALA A 105 4.95 -6.91 -17.01
CA ALA A 105 3.52 -6.97 -17.35
C ALA A 105 2.61 -6.66 -16.15
N PHE A 106 3.18 -6.21 -15.04
CA PHE A 106 2.41 -5.96 -13.83
C PHE A 106 1.46 -4.78 -13.95
N ASP A 107 0.20 -5.03 -13.63
CA ASP A 107 -0.80 -3.99 -13.48
C ASP A 107 -0.77 -3.41 -12.06
N ALA A 108 -0.22 -2.20 -11.94
CA ALA A 108 -0.15 -1.52 -10.65
C ALA A 108 -1.51 -1.07 -10.11
N LEU A 109 -2.52 -0.93 -10.97
CA LEU A 109 -3.85 -0.45 -10.59
C LEU A 109 -4.82 -1.58 -10.30
N GLU A 110 -4.49 -2.84 -10.63
CA GLU A 110 -5.39 -3.99 -10.40
C GLU A 110 -5.91 -4.04 -8.96
N ALA A 111 -5.01 -3.85 -7.98
CA ALA A 111 -5.36 -4.01 -6.57
C ALA A 111 -5.87 -2.73 -5.88
N ALA A 112 -5.58 -1.55 -6.43
CA ALA A 112 -5.84 -0.29 -5.76
C ALA A 112 -7.33 0.02 -5.52
N PRO A 113 -8.27 -0.23 -6.45
CA PRO A 113 -9.70 0.04 -6.25
C PRO A 113 -10.30 -0.73 -5.10
N TRP A 114 -10.11 -2.05 -5.06
CA TRP A 114 -10.74 -2.89 -4.04
C TRP A 114 -10.11 -2.66 -2.66
N GLN A 115 -8.79 -2.44 -2.59
CA GLN A 115 -8.12 -2.13 -1.32
C GLN A 115 -8.56 -0.77 -0.77
N PHE A 116 -8.78 0.22 -1.64
CA PHE A 116 -9.34 1.50 -1.22
C PHE A 116 -10.73 1.32 -0.62
N GLU A 117 -11.63 0.57 -1.28
CA GLU A 117 -12.99 0.42 -0.77
C GLU A 117 -13.04 -0.35 0.55
N GLN A 118 -12.26 -1.43 0.69
CA GLN A 118 -12.13 -2.13 1.97
C GLN A 118 -11.61 -1.22 3.09
N TRP A 119 -10.58 -0.41 2.79
CA TRP A 119 -10.04 0.56 3.74
C TRP A 119 -11.08 1.62 4.12
N TRP A 120 -11.85 2.11 3.15
CA TRP A 120 -12.90 3.11 3.38
C TRP A 120 -14.02 2.57 4.27
N GLU A 121 -14.47 1.33 4.01
CA GLU A 121 -15.46 0.63 4.84
C GLU A 121 -14.97 0.43 6.28
N GLN A 122 -13.71 0.01 6.45
CA GLN A 122 -13.10 -0.15 7.77
C GLN A 122 -13.06 1.16 8.55
N ILE A 123 -12.74 2.27 7.88
CA ILE A 123 -12.72 3.61 8.47
C ILE A 123 -14.12 4.04 8.91
N LEU A 124 -15.14 3.83 8.06
CA LEU A 124 -16.53 4.15 8.40
C LEU A 124 -17.03 3.33 9.60
N ALA A 125 -16.73 2.03 9.60
CA ALA A 125 -17.10 1.14 10.70
C ALA A 125 -16.45 1.57 12.03
N ALA A 126 -15.15 1.90 12.01
CA ALA A 126 -14.43 2.34 13.20
C ALA A 126 -14.99 3.64 13.80
N ASP A 127 -15.38 4.61 12.96
CA ASP A 127 -15.95 5.88 13.39
C ASP A 127 -17.34 5.69 14.05
N SER A 128 -18.16 4.77 13.52
CA SER A 128 -19.47 4.43 14.09
C SER A 128 -19.39 3.75 15.46
N THR A 129 -18.34 2.94 15.71
CA THR A 129 -18.11 2.31 17.02
C THR A 129 -17.59 3.30 18.08
N GLU A 130 -16.92 4.37 17.65
CA GLU A 130 -16.34 5.36 18.58
C GLU A 130 -17.34 6.47 19.00
N SER A 131 -18.47 6.59 18.30
CA SER A 131 -19.60 7.44 18.72
C SER A 131 -20.45 6.80 19.81
N ASP A 132 -20.62 5.47 19.78
CA ASP A 132 -21.53 4.75 20.69
C ASP A 132 -21.01 4.69 22.15
N HIS A 133 -19.68 4.73 22.33
CA HIS A 133 -19.05 4.71 23.65
C HIS A 133 -18.99 6.06 24.38
N ARG A 134 -19.42 7.18 23.76
CA ARG A 134 -19.39 8.51 24.39
C ARG A 134 -20.72 8.94 25.02
N ASP A 135 -21.79 8.16 24.85
CA ASP A 135 -23.14 8.52 25.35
C ASP A 135 -23.49 7.95 26.73
N THR A 136 -22.57 7.26 27.43
CA THR A 136 -22.76 6.87 28.84
C THR A 136 -21.99 7.82 29.78
N GLY A 137 -22.34 9.11 29.77
CA GLY A 137 -21.95 10.07 30.80
C GLY A 137 -23.04 10.17 31.88
N PRO A 138 -22.72 10.26 33.18
CA PRO A 138 -23.71 10.24 34.25
C PRO A 138 -24.63 11.47 34.18
N GLU A 139 -25.94 11.23 34.24
CA GLU A 139 -26.96 12.26 34.43
C GLU A 139 -26.59 13.15 35.62
N LEU A 140 -26.36 14.44 35.35
CA LEU A 140 -26.29 15.45 36.40
C LEU A 140 -27.69 15.71 36.95
N SER A 141 -28.12 14.83 37.88
CA SER A 141 -29.25 15.08 38.76
C SER A 141 -28.95 16.29 39.64
N GLY A 142 -29.81 17.30 39.54
CA GLY A 142 -29.62 18.60 40.17
C GLY A 142 -29.54 18.58 41.68
N THR A 143 -28.82 19.55 42.22
CA THR A 143 -29.25 20.24 43.44
C THR A 143 -28.64 21.65 43.45
N SER A 144 -29.52 22.64 43.44
CA SER A 144 -29.17 24.05 43.64
C SER A 144 -28.67 24.25 45.07
N ARG A 145 -27.48 24.83 45.25
CA ARG A 145 -27.05 25.38 46.55
C ARG A 145 -26.59 26.82 46.35
N VAL A 146 -27.43 27.72 46.88
CA VAL A 146 -27.15 29.11 47.17
C VAL A 146 -25.97 29.18 48.14
N ILE A 147 -24.91 29.91 47.80
CA ILE A 147 -23.90 30.37 48.75
C ILE A 147 -24.01 31.89 48.81
N ALA A 148 -24.50 32.38 49.95
CA ALA A 148 -24.43 33.77 50.35
C ALA A 148 -22.99 34.06 50.82
N VAL A 149 -22.40 35.14 50.32
CA VAL A 149 -21.15 35.72 50.83
C VAL A 149 -21.53 37.04 51.50
N LEU A 150 -21.28 37.10 52.81
CA LEU A 150 -21.13 38.33 53.59
C LEU A 150 -19.66 38.78 53.51
#